data_AF-A0A845ZZ83-F1
#
_entry.id   AF-A0A845ZZ83-F1
#
_cell.length_a   1.000
_cell.length_b   1.000
_cell.length_c   1.000
_cell.angle_alpha   90.00
_cell.angle_beta   90.00
_cell.angle_gamma   90.00
#
_symmetry.space_group_name_H-M   'P 1'
#
loop_
_entity.id
_entity.type
_entity.pdbx_description
1 polymer ?
#
loop_
_entity_poly.entity_id
_entity_poly.type
_entity_poly.pdbx_seq_one_letter_code
_entity_poly.pdbx_strand_id
1 'polypeptide(L)'
;MLKSCLDAVAHGGNPQDRAASLRHKSEQWWYFLDYPQVPPDNNRAERSLRLAVTKRKVAGGSRSWNGFERSATILTCDSVKSC
;
A
#
# COMPACT_ATOMS: atom_id res chain seq x y z
N MET A 1 -1.27 -11.19 -18.92
CA MET A 1 -1.79 -10.46 -17.74
C MET A 1 -0.75 -10.26 -16.65
N LEU A 2 0.00 -11.28 -16.21
CA LEU A 2 0.98 -11.12 -15.11
C LEU A 2 2.19 -10.23 -15.45
N LYS A 3 2.55 -10.10 -16.73
CA LYS A 3 3.69 -9.27 -17.16
C LYS A 3 3.45 -7.76 -17.01
N SER A 4 2.22 -7.28 -17.21
CA SER A 4 1.91 -5.84 -17.13
C SER A 4 1.96 -5.28 -15.71
N CYS A 5 1.61 -6.08 -14.70
CA CYS A 5 1.65 -5.62 -13.31
C CYS A 5 3.07 -5.57 -12.75
N LEU A 6 3.97 -6.47 -13.18
CA LEU A 6 5.37 -6.45 -12.77
C LEU A 6 6.13 -5.30 -13.44
N ASP A 7 5.85 -5.05 -14.73
CA ASP A 7 6.44 -3.95 -15.49
C ASP A 7 6.05 -2.57 -14.89
N ALA A 8 4.82 -2.40 -14.39
CA ALA A 8 4.36 -1.15 -13.76
C ALA A 8 5.03 -0.82 -12.41
N VAL A 9 5.56 -1.82 -11.70
CA VAL A 9 6.27 -1.63 -10.43
C VAL A 9 7.79 -1.52 -10.64
N ALA A 10 8.31 -2.13 -11.72
CA ALA A 10 9.74 -2.15 -12.04
C ALA A 10 10.21 -0.89 -12.80
N HIS A 11 9.33 -0.23 -13.55
CA HIS A 11 9.61 1.08 -14.12
C HIS A 11 9.28 2.14 -13.08
N GLY A 12 10.28 2.55 -12.30
CA GLY A 12 10.25 3.84 -11.63
C GLY A 12 9.93 4.90 -12.69
N GLY A 13 8.68 5.37 -12.70
CA GLY A 13 8.21 6.36 -13.65
C GLY A 13 9.14 7.56 -13.68
N ASN A 14 9.19 8.25 -14.82
CA ASN A 14 10.02 9.44 -14.94
C ASN A 14 9.67 10.40 -13.77
N PRO A 15 10.64 10.99 -13.06
CA PRO A 15 10.37 11.95 -11.98
C PRO A 15 9.32 13.02 -12.35
N GLN A 16 9.26 13.41 -13.63
CA GLN A 16 8.26 14.34 -14.16
C GLN A 16 6.82 13.78 -14.11
N ASP A 17 6.62 12.46 -14.19
CA ASP A 17 5.31 11.79 -14.16
C ASP A 17 4.69 11.74 -12.76
N ARG A 18 5.51 11.93 -11.71
CA ARG A 18 5.03 11.89 -10.32
C ARG A 18 4.08 13.04 -10.03
N ALA A 19 4.41 14.25 -10.50
CA ALA A 19 3.55 15.42 -10.37
C ALA A 19 2.24 15.26 -11.17
N ALA A 20 2.33 14.70 -12.38
CA ALA A 20 1.17 14.41 -13.20
C ALA A 20 0.24 13.36 -12.53
N SER A 21 0.81 12.29 -11.99
CA SER A 21 0.06 11.24 -11.28
C SER A 21 -0.64 11.77 -10.02
N LEU A 22 0.01 12.67 -9.28
CA LEU A 22 -0.59 13.31 -8.10
C LEU A 22 -1.75 14.23 -8.50
N ARG A 23 -1.57 15.06 -9.54
CA ARG A 23 -2.65 15.93 -10.06
C ARG A 23 -3.85 15.14 -10.56
N HIS A 24 -3.62 14.01 -11.23
CA HIS A 24 -4.70 13.13 -11.70
C HIS A 24 -5.57 12.58 -10.56
N LYS A 25 -5.03 12.47 -9.34
CA LYS A 25 -5.75 12.00 -8.15
C LYS A 25 -6.19 13.12 -7.21
N SER A 26 -6.13 14.37 -7.65
CA SER A 26 -6.36 15.55 -6.80
C SER A 26 -7.78 15.63 -6.22
N GLU A 27 -8.77 15.06 -6.89
CA GLU A 27 -10.16 14.98 -6.40
C GLU A 27 -10.27 14.27 -5.04
N GLN A 28 -9.36 13.33 -4.75
CA GLN A 28 -9.39 12.54 -3.52
C GLN A 28 -8.72 13.23 -2.33
N TRP A 29 -7.98 14.32 -2.54
CA TRP A 29 -7.17 14.95 -1.49
C TRP A 29 -7.99 15.51 -0.34
N TRP A 30 -9.24 15.90 -0.63
CA TRP A 30 -10.11 16.62 0.29
C TRP A 30 -11.32 15.82 0.76
N TYR A 31 -11.34 14.49 0.55
CA TYR A 31 -12.47 13.63 0.93
C TYR A 31 -12.84 13.72 2.42
N PHE A 32 -11.90 14.05 3.30
CA PHE A 32 -12.19 14.24 4.72
C PHE A 32 -13.12 15.45 5.00
N LEU A 33 -13.27 16.38 4.05
CA LEU A 33 -14.23 17.50 4.16
C LEU A 33 -15.67 17.02 3.97
N ASP A 34 -15.89 16.08 3.05
CA ASP A 34 -17.21 15.50 2.76
C ASP A 34 -17.57 14.36 3.73
N TYR A 35 -16.55 13.69 4.27
CA TYR A 35 -16.68 12.54 5.16
C TYR A 35 -15.96 12.79 6.49
N PRO A 36 -16.61 13.45 7.47
CA PRO A 36 -15.97 13.85 8.74
C PRO A 36 -15.52 12.66 9.61
N GLN A 37 -16.01 11.45 9.34
CA GLN A 37 -15.55 10.21 9.97
C GLN A 37 -14.16 9.76 9.50
N VAL A 38 -13.67 10.29 8.38
CA VAL A 38 -12.34 10.00 7.84
C VAL A 38 -11.38 11.06 8.38
N PRO A 39 -10.32 10.67 9.13
CA PRO A 39 -9.34 11.64 9.59
C PRO A 39 -8.59 12.28 8.41
N PRO A 40 -8.15 13.54 8.52
CA PRO A 40 -7.37 14.22 7.47
C PRO A 40 -5.93 13.69 7.33
N ASP A 41 -5.57 12.66 8.11
CA ASP A 41 -4.25 12.04 8.12
C ASP A 41 -4.26 10.63 7.55
N ASN A 42 -3.08 10.13 7.17
CA ASN A 42 -2.89 8.79 6.63
C ASN A 42 -2.45 7.76 7.70
N ASN A 43 -2.56 8.10 9.00
CA ASN A 43 -1.92 7.34 10.07
C ASN A 43 -2.44 5.90 10.15
N ARG A 44 -3.74 5.71 9.87
CA ARG A 44 -4.38 4.39 9.89
C ARG A 44 -3.80 3.48 8.81
N ALA A 45 -3.65 3.98 7.58
CA ALA A 45 -3.10 3.18 6.49
C ALA A 45 -1.60 2.94 6.65
N GLU A 46 -0.83 3.93 7.13
CA GLU A 46 0.59 3.72 7.41
C GLU A 46 0.81 2.67 8.50
N ARG A 47 0.01 2.72 9.57
CA ARG A 47 0.09 1.75 10.67
C ARG A 47 -0.26 0.34 10.20
N SER A 48 -1.29 0.16 9.37
CA SER A 48 -1.66 -1.16 8.85
C SER A 48 -0.59 -1.74 7.91
N LEU A 49 0.13 -0.89 7.16
CA LEU A 49 1.19 -1.34 6.26
C LEU A 49 2.53 -1.61 6.95
N ARG A 50 2.84 -0.91 8.05
CA ARG A 50 4.18 -0.92 8.69
C ARG A 50 4.63 -2.33 9.07
N LEU A 51 3.74 -3.15 9.63
CA LEU A 51 4.07 -4.52 10.03
C LEU A 51 4.44 -5.39 8.82
N ALA A 52 3.66 -5.31 7.74
CA ALA A 52 3.90 -6.06 6.52
C ALA A 52 5.21 -5.65 5.81
N VAL A 53 5.47 -4.34 5.71
CA VAL A 53 6.71 -3.81 5.13
C VAL A 53 7.93 -4.26 5.94
N THR A 54 7.84 -4.22 7.27
CA THR A 54 8.93 -4.63 8.16
C THR A 54 9.18 -6.14 8.04
N LYS A 55 8.12 -6.95 8.09
CA LYS A 55 8.23 -8.40 7.92
C LYS A 55 8.86 -8.77 6.59
N ARG A 56 8.43 -8.14 5.50
CA ARG A 56 9.02 -8.34 4.15
C ARG A 56 10.49 -7.96 4.13
N LYS A 57 10.87 -6.82 4.75
CA LYS A 57 12.26 -6.36 4.75
C LYS A 57 13.18 -7.31 5.52
N VAL A 58 12.75 -7.77 6.69
CA VAL A 58 13.53 -8.68 7.55
C VAL A 58 13.62 -10.08 6.95
N ALA A 59 12.53 -10.62 6.40
CA ALA A 59 12.48 -11.98 5.86
C ALA A 59 12.93 -12.08 4.39
N GLY A 60 13.15 -10.95 3.70
CA GLY A 60 13.44 -10.90 2.27
C GLY A 60 12.23 -11.11 1.35
N GLY A 61 11.02 -11.30 1.90
CA GLY A 61 9.80 -11.55 1.14
C GLY A 61 9.67 -12.98 0.62
N SER A 62 8.57 -13.26 -0.09
CA SER A 62 8.32 -14.57 -0.72
C SER A 62 8.70 -14.57 -2.19
N ARG A 63 9.26 -15.68 -2.68
CA ARG A 63 9.52 -15.93 -4.11
C ARG A 63 8.36 -16.63 -4.83
N SER A 64 7.32 -17.02 -4.10
CA SER A 64 6.11 -17.65 -4.64
C SER A 64 4.86 -16.91 -4.18
N TRP A 65 3.81 -16.97 -5.00
CA TRP A 65 2.51 -16.38 -4.68
C TRP A 65 1.91 -16.99 -3.40
N ASN A 66 1.95 -18.32 -3.27
CA ASN A 66 1.45 -19.03 -2.09
C ASN A 66 2.19 -18.58 -0.80
N GLY A 67 3.52 -18.42 -0.84
CA GLY A 67 4.26 -17.92 0.32
C GLY A 67 3.94 -16.46 0.68
N PHE A 68 3.59 -15.64 -0.33
CA PHE A 68 3.12 -14.27 -0.13
C PHE A 68 1.75 -14.26 0.53
N GLU A 69 0.78 -15.02 0.01
CA GLU A 69 -0.57 -15.11 0.58
C GLU A 69 -0.55 -15.57 2.04
N ARG A 70 0.21 -16.63 2.35
CA ARG A 70 0.33 -17.11 3.74
C ARG A 70 0.87 -16.03 4.67
N SER A 71 1.88 -15.27 4.21
CA SER A 71 2.44 -14.17 4.99
C SER A 71 1.42 -13.04 5.17
N ALA A 72 0.67 -12.70 4.12
CA ALA A 72 -0.40 -11.69 4.18
C ALA A 72 -1.52 -12.11 5.14
N THR A 73 -1.95 -13.37 5.12
CA THR A 73 -2.98 -13.89 6.03
C THR A 73 -2.57 -13.76 7.50
N ILE A 74 -1.31 -14.11 7.83
CA ILE A 74 -0.79 -13.96 9.19
C ILE A 74 -0.81 -12.49 9.62
N LEU A 75 -0.30 -11.60 8.76
CA LEU A 75 -0.20 -10.16 9.05
C LEU A 75 -1.57 -9.49 9.19
N THR A 76 -2.57 -9.94 8.44
CA THR A 76 -3.95 -9.44 8.57
C THR A 76 -4.59 -9.91 9.87
N CYS A 77 -4.43 -11.19 10.24
CA CYS A 77 -4.97 -11.73 11.49
C CYS A 77 -4.41 -10.99 12.73
N ASP A 78 -3.11 -10.69 12.72
CA ASP A 78 -2.45 -9.95 13.80
C ASP A 78 -2.87 -8.47 13.84
N SER A 79 -3.19 -7.88 12.69
CA SER A 79 -3.58 -6.46 12.57
C SER A 79 -5.03 -6.18 13.00
N VAL A 80 -5.91 -7.19 13.02
CA VAL A 80 -7.33 -7.03 13.42
C VAL A 80 -7.50 -6.92 14.94
N LYS A 81 -6.49 -7.30 15.74
CA LYS A 81 -6.57 -7.26 17.22
C LYS A 81 -6.30 -5.89 17.85
N SER A 82 -6.08 -4.83 17.05
CA SER A 82 -5.76 -3.48 17.56
C SER A 82 -6.73 -2.39 17.10
N CYS A 83 -7.88 -2.74 16.54
CA CYS A 83 -9.01 -1.81 16.37
C CYS A 83 -9.94 -1.89 17.59
#